data_AF-A0A243CRX0-F1
#
_entry.id   AF-A0A243CRX0-F1
#
_cell.length_a   1.000
_cell.length_b   1.000
_cell.length_c   1.000
_cell.angle_alpha   90.00
_cell.angle_beta   90.00
_cell.angle_gamma   90.00
#
_symmetry.space_group_name_H-M   'P 1'
#
loop_
_entity.id
_entity.type
_entity.pdbx_description
1 polymer ?
#
loop_
_entity_poly.entity_id
_entity_poly.type
_entity_poly.pdbx_seq_one_letter_code
_entity_poly.pdbx_strand_id
1 'polypeptide(L)' 'MKIVGLTLINCILILFTVLIHKIVYRVLLLGYASLTMYWLTFITIFFLLNLLTNIVFLKDSNR' A
#
# COMPACT_ATOMS: atom_id res chain seq x y z
N MET A 1 -7.85 15.22 -16.92
CA MET A 1 -8.46 14.65 -15.68
C MET A 1 -7.89 13.28 -15.27
N LYS A 2 -7.18 12.54 -16.15
CA LYS A 2 -6.57 11.24 -15.78
C LYS A 2 -5.45 11.35 -14.73
N ILE A 3 -4.63 12.41 -14.78
CA ILE A 3 -3.52 12.61 -13.85
C ILE A 3 -4.01 12.86 -12.41
N VAL A 4 -5.05 13.67 -12.24
CA VAL A 4 -5.60 14.03 -10.92
C VAL A 4 -6.24 12.80 -10.27
N GLY A 5 -7.01 12.02 -11.03
CA GLY A 5 -7.60 10.76 -10.53
C GLY A 5 -6.53 9.74 -10.11
N LEU A 6 -5.46 9.60 -10.90
CA LEU A 6 -4.34 8.71 -10.57
C LEU A 6 -3.61 9.15 -9.29
N THR A 7 -3.35 10.45 -9.14
CA THR A 7 -2.74 11.00 -7.92
C THR A 7 -3.63 10.77 -6.70
N LEU A 8 -4.95 10.93 -6.84
CA LEU A 8 -5.91 10.73 -5.75
C LEU A 8 -5.96 9.26 -5.30
N ILE A 9 -5.96 8.32 -6.26
CA ILE A 9 -5.86 6.88 -5.98
C ILE A 9 -4.55 6.56 -5.24
N ASN A 10 -3.42 7.11 -5.68
CA ASN A 10 -2.14 6.91 -5.02
C ASN A 10 -2.12 7.46 -3.58
N CYS A 11 -2.70 8.65 -3.35
CA CYS A 11 -2.84 9.20 -2.00
C CYS A 11 -3.66 8.29 -1.08
N ILE A 12 -4.79 7.77 -1.59
CA ILE A 12 -5.61 6.80 -0.85
C ILE A 12 -4.82 5.52 -0.57
N LEU A 13 -4.06 5.02 -1.55
CA LEU A 13 -3.28 3.80 -1.43
C LEU A 13 -2.21 3.91 -0.33
N ILE A 14 -1.54 5.06 -0.25
CA ILE A 14 -0.55 5.35 0.78
C ILE A 14 -1.20 5.38 2.16
N LEU A 15 -2.34 6.06 2.31
CA LEU A 15 -3.08 6.11 3.57
C LEU A 15 -3.50 4.70 4.02
N PHE A 16 -3.99 3.88 3.09
CA PHE A 16 -4.38 2.51 3.38
C PHE A 16 -3.19 1.62 3.77
N THR A 17 -2.05 1.82 3.12
CA THR A 17 -0.79 1.14 3.46
C THR A 17 -0.36 1.46 4.88
N VAL A 18 -0.41 2.72 5.31
CA VAL A 18 -0.07 3.12 6.69
C VAL A 18 -1.00 2.43 7.71
N LEU A 19 -2.29 2.34 7.41
CA LEU A 19 -3.25 1.65 8.29
C LEU A 19 -2.95 0.16 8.42
N ILE A 20 -2.76 -0.55 7.29
CA ILE A 20 -2.42 -1.98 7.30
C ILE A 20 -1.09 -2.20 8.00
N HIS A 21 -0.09 -1.39 7.71
CA HIS A 21 1.23 -1.47 8.35
C HIS A 21 1.11 -1.36 9.88
N LYS A 22 0.32 -0.40 10.38
CA LYS A 22 0.07 -0.25 11.82
C LYS A 22 -0.62 -1.47 12.42
N ILE A 23 -1.60 -2.05 11.73
CA ILE A 23 -2.29 -3.28 12.17
C ILE A 23 -1.31 -4.45 12.22
N VAL A 24 -0.51 -4.65 11.17
CA VAL A 24 0.50 -5.70 11.08
C VAL A 24 1.49 -5.61 12.24
N TYR A 25 2.03 -4.42 12.52
CA TYR A 25 2.94 -4.20 13.64
C TYR A 25 2.31 -4.54 14.99
N ARG A 26 1.02 -4.21 15.16
CA ARG A 26 0.30 -4.51 16.40
C ARG A 26 0.00 -5.99 16.56
N VAL A 27 -0.40 -6.67 15.50
CA VAL A 27 -0.77 -8.10 15.52
C VAL A 27 0.46 -8.99 15.67
N LEU A 28 1.55 -8.66 14.96
CA LEU A 28 2.79 -9.43 15.00
C LEU A 28 3.70 -9.03 16.17
N LEU A 29 3.28 -8.06 17.00
CA LEU A 29 4.05 -7.52 18.13
C LEU A 29 5.48 -7.12 17.72
N LEU A 30 5.61 -6.55 16.51
CA LEU A 30 6.91 -6.17 15.97
C LEU A 30 7.43 -4.93 16.70
N GLY A 31 8.70 -4.99 17.12
CA GLY A 31 9.39 -3.85 17.71
C GLY A 31 9.68 -2.76 16.69
N TYR A 32 9.43 -1.51 17.07
CA TYR A 32 9.76 -0.33 16.25
C TYR A 32 11.27 0.03 16.25
N ALA A 33 12.10 -0.75 16.94
CA ALA A 33 13.53 -0.47 17.12
C ALA A 33 14.34 -0.64 15.83
N SER A 34 13.98 -1.60 14.96
CA SER A 34 14.70 -1.84 13.72
C SER A 34 14.09 -1.03 12.57
N LEU A 35 14.78 0.05 12.20
CA LEU A 35 14.39 0.94 11.10
C LEU A 35 14.21 0.16 9.79
N THR A 36 15.11 -0.78 9.49
CA THR A 36 15.07 -1.61 8.27
C THR A 36 13.79 -2.44 8.18
N MET A 37 13.38 -3.13 9.25
CA MET A 37 12.15 -3.95 9.22
C MET A 37 10.90 -3.08 9.08
N TYR A 38 10.90 -1.89 9.68
CA TYR A 38 9.80 -0.94 9.58
C TYR A 38 9.61 -0.48 8.13
N TRP A 39 10.67 0.00 7.49
CA TRP A 39 10.58 0.40 6.08
C TRP A 39 10.32 -0.76 5.14
N LEU A 40 10.96 -1.92 5.37
CA LEU A 40 10.74 -3.11 4.56
C LEU A 40 9.27 -3.54 4.57
N THR A 41 8.68 -3.67 5.76
CA THR A 41 7.27 -4.06 5.91
C THR A 41 6.34 -3.03 5.26
N PHE A 42 6.64 -1.73 5.38
CA PHE A 42 5.88 -0.68 4.72
C PHE A 42 5.93 -0.81 3.19
N ILE A 43 7.12 -0.96 2.62
CA ILE A 43 7.33 -1.08 1.18
C ILE A 43 6.67 -2.36 0.65
N THR A 44 6.78 -3.48 1.37
CA THR A 44 6.14 -4.75 1.00
C THR A 44 4.63 -4.62 0.93
N ILE A 45 4.00 -4.01 1.94
CA ILE A 45 2.53 -3.81 1.96
C ILE A 45 2.12 -2.87 0.81
N PHE A 46 2.86 -1.77 0.62
CA PHE A 46 2.58 -0.82 -0.47
C PHE A 46 2.65 -1.50 -1.83
N PHE A 47 3.70 -2.30 -2.06
CA PHE A 47 3.90 -3.03 -3.31
C PHE A 47 2.75 -4.01 -3.59
N LEU A 48 2.32 -4.78 -2.59
CA LEU A 48 1.18 -5.71 -2.73
C LEU A 48 -0.13 -4.99 -3.04
N LEU A 49 -0.42 -3.88 -2.35
CA LEU A 49 -1.60 -3.06 -2.62
C LEU A 49 -1.57 -2.45 -4.03
N ASN A 50 -0.40 -1.99 -4.47
CA ASN A 50 -0.23 -1.39 -5.78
C ASN A 50 -0.42 -2.44 -6.88
N LEU A 51 0.18 -3.62 -6.71
CA LEU A 51 0.00 -4.75 -7.62
C LEU A 51 -1.46 -5.19 -7.70
N LEU A 52 -2.17 -5.27 -6.56
CA LEU A 52 -3.59 -5.61 -6.53
C LEU A 52 -4.45 -4.53 -7.23
N THR A 53 -4.17 -3.26 -6.97
CA THR A 53 -4.85 -2.14 -7.64
C THR A 53 -4.64 -2.17 -9.15
N ASN A 54 -3.42 -2.47 -9.59
CA ASN A 54 -3.09 -2.57 -11.01
C ASN A 54 -3.80 -3.76 -11.67
N ILE A 55 -3.88 -4.93 -11.01
CA ILE A 55 -4.64 -6.09 -11.51
C ILE A 55 -6.13 -5.73 -11.66
N VAL A 56 -6.72 -5.08 -10.66
CA VAL A 56 -8.15 -4.67 -10.71
C VAL A 56 -8.37 -3.66 -11.83
N PHE A 57 -7.49 -2.67 -11.97
CA PHE A 57 -7.64 -1.59 -12.96
C PHE A 57 -7.38 -2.06 -14.41
N LEU A 58 -6.39 -2.93 -14.64
CA LEU A 58 -6.12 -3.51 -15.96
C LEU A 58 -7.21 -4.50 -16.40
N LYS A 59 -7.88 -5.15 -15.45
CA LYS A 59 -9.01 -6.04 -15.74
C LYS A 59 -10.23 -5.28 -16.30
N ASP A 60 -10.44 -4.04 -15.89
CA ASP A 60 -11.52 -3.18 -16.41
C ASP A 60 -11.19 -2.56 -17.78
N SER A 61 -9.91 -2.32 -18.09
CA SER A 61 -9.50 -1.68 -19.35
C SER A 61 -9.58 -2.58 -20.60
N ASN A 62 -9.88 -3.88 -20.44
CA ASN A 62 -9.92 -4.86 -21.54
C ASN A 62 -11.36 -5.32 -21.88
N ARG A 63 -12.36 -4.53 -21.50
CA ARG A 63 -13.79 -4.76 -21.78
C ARG A 63 -14.39 -3.54 -22.48
#